data_AF-A0A7X7V9F6-F1
#
_entry.id   AF-A0A7X7V9F6-F1
#
_cell.length_a   1.000
_cell.length_b   1.000
_cell.length_c   1.000
_cell.angle_alpha   90.00
_cell.angle_beta   90.00
_cell.angle_gamma   90.00
#
_symmetry.space_group_name_H-M   'P 1'
#
loop_
_entity.id
_entity.type
_entity.pdbx_description
1 polymer ?
#
loop_
_entity_poly.entity_id
_entity_poly.type
_entity_poly.pdbx_seq_one_letter_code
_entity_poly.pdbx_strand_id
1 'polypeptide(L)'
;PVAPARSAAIGETFRLAAVDPDRIKVTAAGRTATVQTIVLSKDVAFKRPGEQIELDIVGGIVQPDASQDTIMVTVAERYGRTDNLPVAFVKGFGLTKGAIATSASPDDNNVVCAGVAAADMALAINEVAAMGGGQVAVADGEVIARLPLPVGGIVADLEAEDMAAAEQAMDAAARDQLGSQLASPFGQLLFLSITAIPDWAMTDLGLIDCVSFKVVDPVVSSK
;
A
#
# COMPACT_ATOMS: atom_id res chain seq x y z
N PRO A 1 3.26 -29.97 11.01
CA PRO A 1 2.45 -29.58 12.19
C PRO A 1 1.02 -29.26 11.74
N VAL A 2 -0.01 -29.64 12.51
CA VAL A 2 -1.39 -29.24 12.20
C VAL A 2 -1.68 -27.95 12.96
N ALA A 3 -2.12 -26.91 12.24
CA ALA A 3 -2.51 -25.65 12.85
C ALA A 3 -3.62 -25.88 13.91
N PRO A 4 -3.54 -25.22 15.09
CA PRO A 4 -4.60 -25.34 16.09
C PRO A 4 -5.90 -24.73 15.56
N ALA A 5 -7.03 -25.23 16.05
CA ALA A 5 -8.32 -24.57 15.82
C ALA A 5 -8.27 -23.14 16.39
N ARG A 6 -8.76 -22.17 15.62
CA ARG A 6 -8.79 -20.75 16.00
C ARG A 6 -10.20 -20.28 16.27
N SER A 7 -10.32 -19.30 17.16
CA SER A 7 -11.57 -18.58 17.34
C SER A 7 -11.79 -17.57 16.20
N ALA A 8 -13.06 -17.17 16.01
CA ALA A 8 -13.41 -16.08 15.10
C ALA A 8 -12.64 -14.78 15.41
N ALA A 9 -12.22 -14.56 16.66
CA ALA A 9 -11.44 -13.37 17.03
C ALA A 9 -10.10 -13.24 16.30
N ILE A 10 -9.53 -14.35 15.80
CA ILE A 10 -8.26 -14.37 15.06
C ILE A 10 -8.49 -14.77 13.58
N GLY A 11 -9.60 -15.44 13.27
CA GLY A 11 -9.94 -15.85 11.89
C GLY A 11 -10.83 -14.89 11.11
N GLU A 12 -11.59 -14.01 11.78
CA GLU A 12 -12.57 -13.10 11.16
C GLU A 12 -12.21 -11.63 11.48
N THR A 13 -11.02 -11.20 11.03
CA THR A 13 -10.47 -9.86 11.34
C THR A 13 -10.76 -8.79 10.29
N PHE A 14 -11.45 -9.14 9.20
CA PHE A 14 -11.77 -8.23 8.10
C PHE A 14 -13.23 -7.81 8.12
N ARG A 15 -13.45 -6.51 8.26
CA ARG A 15 -14.74 -5.80 8.21
C ARG A 15 -14.66 -4.62 7.24
N LEU A 16 -13.86 -4.79 6.19
CA LEU A 16 -13.61 -3.83 5.13
C LEU A 16 -14.71 -3.97 4.08
N ALA A 17 -15.43 -2.88 3.79
CA ALA A 17 -16.37 -2.84 2.68
C ALA A 17 -15.61 -2.89 1.34
N ALA A 18 -16.26 -3.41 0.29
CA ALA A 18 -15.66 -3.43 -1.04
C ALA A 18 -15.22 -2.01 -1.46
N VAL A 19 -13.95 -1.88 -1.82
CA VAL A 19 -13.37 -0.63 -2.28
C VAL A 19 -13.72 -0.43 -3.75
N ASP A 20 -14.36 0.71 -4.01
CA ASP A 20 -14.62 1.23 -5.35
C ASP A 20 -13.37 1.97 -5.86
N PRO A 21 -12.84 1.65 -7.06
CA PRO A 21 -11.70 2.37 -7.63
C PRO A 21 -11.91 3.88 -7.75
N ASP A 22 -13.15 4.37 -7.89
CA ASP A 22 -13.43 5.81 -7.97
C ASP A 22 -13.10 6.56 -6.68
N ARG A 23 -12.90 5.85 -5.56
CA ARG A 23 -12.44 6.43 -4.30
C ARG A 23 -10.92 6.60 -4.25
N ILE A 24 -10.17 5.87 -5.08
CA ILE A 24 -8.70 5.91 -5.08
C ILE A 24 -8.22 7.04 -6.00
N LYS A 25 -8.26 8.27 -5.50
CA LYS A 25 -7.81 9.45 -6.25
C LYS A 25 -7.43 10.60 -5.32
N VAL A 26 -6.50 11.44 -5.79
CA VAL A 26 -6.22 12.76 -5.20
C VAL A 26 -6.76 13.81 -6.17
N THR A 27 -7.57 14.75 -5.69
CA THR A 27 -8.20 15.77 -6.53
C THR A 27 -7.52 17.13 -6.36
N ALA A 28 -7.31 17.84 -7.46
CA ALA A 28 -6.80 19.20 -7.47
C ALA A 28 -7.32 19.97 -8.70
N ALA A 29 -7.33 21.31 -8.62
CA ALA A 29 -7.70 22.16 -9.75
C ALA A 29 -6.46 22.55 -10.55
N GLY A 30 -6.64 22.90 -11.83
CA GLY A 30 -5.55 23.34 -12.70
C GLY A 30 -5.01 22.22 -13.59
N ARG A 31 -3.76 22.38 -14.01
CA ARG A 31 -3.02 21.48 -14.90
C ARG A 31 -1.92 20.71 -14.18
N THR A 32 -1.32 21.27 -13.14
CA THR A 32 -0.29 20.60 -12.35
C THR A 32 -0.50 20.82 -10.85
N ALA A 33 -0.08 19.85 -10.05
CA ALA A 33 -0.08 19.91 -8.59
C ALA A 33 1.34 19.67 -8.07
N THR A 34 1.80 20.52 -7.16
CA THR A 34 2.92 20.18 -6.28
C THR A 34 2.39 19.29 -5.17
N VAL A 35 2.88 18.06 -5.07
CA VAL A 35 2.47 17.09 -4.05
C VAL A 35 3.60 16.75 -3.09
N GLN A 36 3.26 16.51 -1.83
CA GLN A 36 4.17 15.91 -0.86
C GLN A 36 4.15 14.39 -1.00
N THR A 37 5.32 13.80 -1.23
CA THR A 37 5.47 12.35 -1.36
C THR A 37 6.19 11.75 -0.16
N ILE A 38 5.97 10.45 0.08
CA ILE A 38 6.87 9.61 0.87
C ILE A 38 7.96 9.09 -0.09
N VAL A 39 9.24 9.22 0.23
CA VAL A 39 10.34 8.69 -0.59
C VAL A 39 10.94 7.49 0.11
N LEU A 40 11.00 6.34 -0.57
CA LEU A 40 11.69 5.16 -0.04
C LEU A 40 13.21 5.33 -0.12
N SER A 41 13.89 5.16 1.01
CA SER A 41 15.35 5.05 0.99
C SER A 41 15.79 3.65 0.55
N LYS A 42 16.59 3.60 -0.51
CA LYS A 42 17.21 2.35 -0.98
C LYS A 42 18.43 1.93 -0.15
N ASP A 43 19.07 2.89 0.52
CA ASP A 43 20.34 2.68 1.24
C ASP A 43 20.18 2.51 2.75
N VAL A 44 19.12 3.09 3.33
CA VAL A 44 18.89 3.10 4.77
C VAL A 44 17.53 2.48 5.07
N ALA A 45 17.53 1.33 5.73
CA ALA A 45 16.31 0.69 6.18
C ALA A 45 15.50 1.65 7.07
N PHE A 46 14.16 1.59 6.95
CA PHE A 46 13.25 2.38 7.78
C PHE A 46 13.42 3.90 7.65
N LYS A 47 13.94 4.38 6.53
CA LYS A 47 14.07 5.82 6.26
C LYS A 47 13.12 6.22 5.12
N ARG A 48 12.26 7.21 5.41
CA ARG A 48 11.14 7.59 4.54
C ARG A 48 11.04 9.12 4.41
N PRO A 49 12.07 9.80 3.89
CA PRO A 49 12.06 11.25 3.79
C PRO A 49 10.93 11.72 2.85
N GLY A 50 10.63 13.00 2.91
CA GLY A 50 9.66 13.60 2.00
C GLY A 50 10.34 14.34 0.86
N GLU A 51 9.68 14.35 -0.29
CA GLU A 51 10.03 15.20 -1.42
C GLU A 51 8.75 15.83 -1.99
N GLN A 52 8.83 17.11 -2.35
CA GLN A 52 7.77 17.78 -3.10
C GLN A 52 8.08 17.68 -4.59
N ILE A 53 7.14 17.14 -5.36
CA ILE A 53 7.28 16.97 -6.81
C ILE A 53 6.07 17.55 -7.53
N GLU A 54 6.22 17.84 -8.82
CA GLU A 54 5.11 18.25 -9.68
C GLU A 54 4.53 17.05 -10.42
N LEU A 55 3.21 16.90 -10.35
CA LEU A 55 2.44 15.87 -11.06
C LEU A 55 1.34 16.53 -11.91
N ASP A 56 1.02 15.91 -13.03
CA ASP A 56 -0.04 16.36 -13.92
C ASP A 56 -1.43 16.16 -13.31
N ILE A 57 -2.33 17.08 -13.62
CA ILE A 57 -3.76 16.99 -13.31
C ILE A 57 -4.52 16.70 -14.61
N VAL A 58 -5.26 15.59 -14.61
CA VAL A 58 -6.13 15.20 -15.73
C VAL A 58 -7.55 15.00 -15.19
N GLY A 59 -8.51 15.76 -15.72
CA GLY A 59 -9.91 15.66 -15.28
C GLY A 59 -10.13 16.02 -13.80
N GLY A 60 -9.27 16.87 -13.22
CA GLY A 60 -9.31 17.23 -11.81
C GLY A 60 -8.69 16.19 -10.87
N ILE A 61 -8.03 15.17 -11.41
CA ILE A 61 -7.35 14.12 -10.66
C ILE A 61 -5.84 14.23 -10.89
N VAL A 62 -5.08 14.30 -9.80
CA VAL A 62 -3.62 14.26 -9.83
C VAL A 62 -3.17 12.85 -10.22
N GLN A 63 -2.41 12.75 -11.30
CA GLN A 63 -1.99 11.46 -11.86
C GLN A 63 -0.68 10.98 -11.22
N PRO A 64 -0.54 9.67 -10.91
CA PRO A 64 0.78 9.11 -10.64
C PRO A 64 1.65 9.20 -11.90
N ASP A 65 2.97 9.21 -11.72
CA ASP A 65 3.94 9.30 -12.81
C ASP A 65 5.07 8.27 -12.60
N ALA A 66 4.93 7.13 -13.27
CA ALA A 66 5.93 6.07 -13.23
C ALA A 66 7.28 6.50 -13.81
N SER A 67 7.34 7.50 -14.70
CA SER A 67 8.61 8.02 -15.22
C SER A 67 9.41 8.78 -14.16
N GLN A 68 8.72 9.36 -13.18
CA GLN A 68 9.28 9.96 -11.98
C GLN A 68 9.38 8.96 -10.80
N ASP A 69 9.07 7.68 -11.03
CA ASP A 69 8.99 6.64 -10.00
C ASP A 69 8.03 7.04 -8.86
N THR A 70 6.91 7.68 -9.20
CA THR A 70 5.90 8.14 -8.23
C THR A 70 4.58 7.43 -8.48
N ILE A 71 4.12 6.69 -7.48
CA ILE A 71 2.89 5.90 -7.54
C ILE A 71 1.94 6.32 -6.41
N MET A 72 0.68 5.91 -6.50
CA MET A 72 -0.28 6.15 -5.42
C MET A 72 -0.03 5.19 -4.26
N VAL A 73 -0.32 5.64 -3.04
CA VAL A 73 -0.39 4.81 -1.83
C VAL A 73 -1.67 5.13 -1.07
N THR A 74 -2.29 4.09 -0.52
CA THR A 74 -3.48 4.20 0.34
C THR A 74 -3.40 3.20 1.48
N VAL A 75 -4.09 3.51 2.57
CA VAL A 75 -4.30 2.58 3.69
C VAL A 75 -5.81 2.49 3.94
N ALA A 76 -6.35 1.28 3.80
CA ALA A 76 -7.75 1.00 4.04
C ALA A 76 -7.94 0.41 5.44
N GLU A 77 -8.78 1.04 6.24
CA GLU A 77 -9.13 0.56 7.58
C GLU A 77 -9.89 -0.76 7.48
N ARG A 78 -9.42 -1.80 8.19
CA ARG A 78 -9.99 -3.16 8.03
C ARG A 78 -10.88 -3.62 9.17
N TYR A 79 -10.90 -2.95 10.31
CA TYR A 79 -11.65 -3.38 11.50
C TYR A 79 -13.08 -2.84 11.55
N GLY A 80 -13.53 -2.11 10.52
CA GLY A 80 -14.90 -1.61 10.41
C GLY A 80 -15.19 -0.50 11.43
N ARG A 81 -14.16 0.24 11.83
CA ARG A 81 -14.26 1.39 12.73
C ARG A 81 -14.47 2.68 11.96
N THR A 82 -13.89 2.76 10.77
CA THR A 82 -14.05 3.88 9.84
C THR A 82 -14.31 3.33 8.43
N ASP A 83 -14.63 4.22 7.50
CA ASP A 83 -14.61 3.92 6.06
C ASP A 83 -13.54 4.80 5.39
N ASN A 84 -12.43 5.04 6.08
CA ASN A 84 -11.40 5.91 5.55
C ASN A 84 -10.59 5.18 4.46
N LEU A 85 -10.31 5.91 3.39
CA LEU A 85 -9.46 5.46 2.29
C LEU A 85 -8.66 6.65 1.74
N PRO A 86 -7.78 7.26 2.55
CA PRO A 86 -6.97 8.37 2.09
C PRO A 86 -5.98 7.90 1.02
N VAL A 87 -5.67 8.78 0.06
CA VAL A 87 -4.70 8.52 -1.00
C VAL A 87 -3.63 9.59 -0.97
N ALA A 88 -2.37 9.16 -1.09
CA ALA A 88 -1.22 10.01 -1.24
C ALA A 88 -0.26 9.42 -2.29
N PHE A 89 0.97 9.90 -2.32
CA PHE A 89 1.98 9.48 -3.29
C PHE A 89 3.24 8.96 -2.60
N VAL A 90 3.82 7.93 -3.18
CA VAL A 90 5.09 7.35 -2.73
C VAL A 90 6.04 7.20 -3.91
N LYS A 91 7.32 7.47 -3.67
CA LYS A 91 8.40 7.40 -4.64
C LYS A 91 9.39 6.30 -4.30
N GLY A 92 9.90 5.58 -5.30
CA GLY A 92 11.04 4.67 -5.12
C GLY A 92 10.74 3.18 -5.29
N PHE A 93 9.48 2.81 -5.60
CA PHE A 93 9.09 1.41 -5.78
C PHE A 93 9.53 0.84 -7.13
N GLY A 94 9.58 1.66 -8.17
CA GLY A 94 9.84 1.28 -9.55
C GLY A 94 8.64 0.66 -10.29
N LEU A 95 7.44 0.64 -9.69
CA LEU A 95 6.28 0.04 -10.36
C LEU A 95 5.92 0.86 -11.60
N THR A 96 5.77 0.16 -12.73
CA THR A 96 5.36 0.76 -14.01
C THR A 96 3.92 0.39 -14.40
N LYS A 97 3.37 -0.64 -13.77
CA LYS A 97 1.99 -1.09 -13.90
C LYS A 97 1.51 -1.80 -12.63
N GLY A 98 0.21 -2.01 -12.51
CA GLY A 98 -0.36 -2.81 -11.44
C GLY A 98 -0.33 -2.17 -10.05
N ALA A 99 -0.54 -3.02 -9.05
CA ALA A 99 -0.56 -2.68 -7.65
C ALA A 99 -0.12 -3.85 -6.76
N ILE A 100 0.36 -3.53 -5.56
CA ILE A 100 0.64 -4.47 -4.48
C ILE A 100 -0.12 -4.05 -3.23
N ALA A 101 -0.60 -5.02 -2.44
CA ALA A 101 -1.29 -4.78 -1.19
C ALA A 101 -0.88 -5.80 -0.12
N THR A 102 -0.82 -5.37 1.14
CA THR A 102 -0.59 -6.25 2.29
C THR A 102 -1.43 -5.81 3.49
N SER A 103 -1.88 -6.77 4.29
CA SER A 103 -2.46 -6.52 5.61
C SER A 103 -1.53 -6.83 6.78
N ALA A 104 -0.34 -7.36 6.49
CA ALA A 104 0.76 -7.38 7.45
C ALA A 104 1.46 -6.02 7.35
N SER A 105 0.95 -5.02 8.09
CA SER A 105 1.47 -3.64 8.07
C SER A 105 1.39 -3.03 9.47
N PRO A 106 2.40 -3.27 10.32
CA PRO A 106 2.40 -2.76 11.67
C PRO A 106 2.33 -1.22 11.72
N ASP A 107 1.86 -0.64 12.82
CA ASP A 107 1.38 -1.34 14.02
C ASP A 107 -0.12 -1.66 13.96
N ASP A 108 -0.88 -0.92 13.16
CA ASP A 108 -2.34 -1.04 13.09
C ASP A 108 -2.79 -2.26 12.27
N ASN A 109 -1.95 -2.75 11.36
CA ASN A 109 -2.26 -3.87 10.46
C ASN A 109 -3.51 -3.64 9.60
N ASN A 110 -3.76 -2.40 9.18
CA ASN A 110 -4.72 -2.09 8.12
C ASN A 110 -4.23 -2.60 6.76
N VAL A 111 -5.01 -2.46 5.68
CA VAL A 111 -4.53 -2.86 4.35
C VAL A 111 -3.78 -1.68 3.73
N VAL A 112 -2.46 -1.78 3.62
CA VAL A 112 -1.66 -0.80 2.85
C VAL A 112 -1.55 -1.28 1.40
N CYS A 113 -1.75 -0.38 0.45
CA CYS A 113 -1.69 -0.66 -0.97
C CYS A 113 -0.95 0.45 -1.71
N ALA A 114 -0.10 0.07 -2.66
CA ALA A 114 0.57 0.99 -3.56
C ALA A 114 0.45 0.51 -5.01
N GLY A 115 0.26 1.44 -5.95
CA GLY A 115 0.07 1.10 -7.36
C GLY A 115 -0.05 2.30 -8.27
N VAL A 116 -0.03 2.05 -9.58
CA VAL A 116 -0.12 3.10 -10.61
C VAL A 116 -1.54 3.32 -11.13
N ALA A 117 -2.46 2.39 -10.85
CA ALA A 117 -3.83 2.42 -11.36
C ALA A 117 -4.83 2.13 -10.23
N ALA A 118 -5.85 2.99 -10.12
CA ALA A 118 -6.90 2.87 -9.11
C ALA A 118 -7.66 1.53 -9.18
N ALA A 119 -7.93 1.03 -10.39
CA ALA A 119 -8.61 -0.25 -10.61
C ALA A 119 -7.82 -1.43 -10.03
N ASP A 120 -6.52 -1.50 -10.31
CA ASP A 120 -5.66 -2.57 -9.80
C ASP A 120 -5.48 -2.48 -8.28
N MET A 121 -5.37 -1.26 -7.74
CA MET A 121 -5.29 -1.05 -6.29
C MET A 121 -6.57 -1.49 -5.58
N ALA A 122 -7.75 -1.12 -6.10
CA ALA A 122 -9.03 -1.55 -5.55
C ALA A 122 -9.17 -3.08 -5.59
N LEU A 123 -8.81 -3.71 -6.71
CA LEU A 123 -8.79 -5.17 -6.82
C LEU A 123 -7.84 -5.81 -5.80
N ALA A 124 -6.63 -5.28 -5.64
CA ALA A 124 -5.66 -5.81 -4.69
C ALA A 124 -6.18 -5.73 -3.24
N ILE A 125 -6.77 -4.60 -2.83
CA ILE A 125 -7.34 -4.42 -1.49
C ILE A 125 -8.52 -5.37 -1.27
N ASN A 126 -9.43 -5.46 -2.24
CA ASN A 126 -10.60 -6.33 -2.16
C ASN A 126 -10.20 -7.82 -2.09
N GLU A 127 -9.16 -8.22 -2.82
CA GLU A 127 -8.65 -9.59 -2.77
C GLU A 127 -7.99 -9.91 -1.43
N VAL A 128 -7.21 -8.98 -0.85
CA VAL A 128 -6.67 -9.13 0.51
C VAL A 128 -7.82 -9.35 1.51
N ALA A 129 -8.90 -8.57 1.42
CA ALA A 129 -10.05 -8.72 2.29
C ALA A 129 -10.80 -10.05 2.06
N ALA A 130 -10.99 -10.46 0.81
CA ALA A 130 -11.66 -11.72 0.45
C ALA A 130 -10.93 -12.95 0.99
N MET A 131 -9.60 -12.91 1.04
CA MET A 131 -8.78 -13.99 1.60
C MET A 131 -8.71 -13.99 3.13
N GLY A 132 -9.28 -12.98 3.81
CA GLY A 132 -9.13 -12.81 5.27
C GLY A 132 -7.74 -12.31 5.68
N GLY A 133 -7.04 -11.65 4.75
CA GLY A 133 -5.73 -11.06 4.93
C GLY A 133 -4.60 -11.82 4.25
N GLY A 134 -3.54 -11.07 3.94
CA GLY A 134 -2.45 -11.57 3.14
C GLY A 134 -1.73 -10.50 2.36
N GLN A 135 -1.01 -10.96 1.34
CA GLN A 135 -0.37 -10.14 0.33
C GLN A 135 -0.94 -10.47 -1.04
N VAL A 136 -1.11 -9.46 -1.88
CA VAL A 136 -1.63 -9.58 -3.25
C VAL A 136 -0.81 -8.70 -4.18
N ALA A 137 -0.52 -9.21 -5.38
CA ALA A 137 -0.05 -8.43 -6.51
C ALA A 137 -1.05 -8.53 -7.66
N VAL A 138 -1.35 -7.39 -8.28
CA VAL A 138 -2.30 -7.27 -9.41
C VAL A 138 -1.60 -6.60 -10.58
N ALA A 139 -1.88 -7.06 -11.80
CA ALA A 139 -1.51 -6.38 -13.03
C ALA A 139 -2.69 -6.43 -14.01
N ASP A 140 -3.01 -5.29 -14.63
CA ASP A 140 -3.92 -5.24 -15.78
C ASP A 140 -5.30 -5.87 -15.48
N GLY A 141 -5.82 -5.68 -14.26
CA GLY A 141 -7.09 -6.25 -13.80
C GLY A 141 -7.05 -7.71 -13.35
N GLU A 142 -5.88 -8.33 -13.30
CA GLU A 142 -5.71 -9.73 -12.90
C GLU A 142 -4.83 -9.88 -11.66
N VAL A 143 -5.22 -10.77 -10.75
CA VAL A 143 -4.40 -11.14 -9.60
C VAL A 143 -3.29 -12.09 -10.06
N ILE A 144 -2.05 -11.60 -10.06
CA ILE A 144 -0.88 -12.33 -10.55
C ILE A 144 -0.14 -13.12 -9.44
N ALA A 145 -0.32 -12.74 -8.18
CA ALA A 145 0.24 -13.46 -7.03
C ALA A 145 -0.57 -13.23 -5.76
N ARG A 146 -0.60 -14.24 -4.88
CA ARG A 146 -1.30 -14.23 -3.58
C ARG A 146 -0.47 -14.97 -2.54
N LEU A 147 -0.41 -14.41 -1.33
CA LEU A 147 0.06 -15.09 -0.13
C LEU A 147 -0.96 -14.90 0.99
N PRO A 148 -1.83 -15.90 1.26
CA PRO A 148 -2.79 -15.84 2.35
C PRO A 148 -2.10 -15.83 3.72
N LEU A 149 -2.54 -14.93 4.61
CA LEU A 149 -2.04 -14.83 5.99
C LEU A 149 -3.22 -15.02 6.98
N PRO A 150 -3.78 -16.23 7.10
CA PRO A 150 -5.07 -16.48 7.76
C PRO A 150 -5.09 -16.20 9.26
N VAL A 151 -3.94 -15.96 9.90
CA VAL A 151 -3.85 -15.70 11.33
C VAL A 151 -3.86 -14.20 11.56
N GLY A 152 -5.05 -13.67 11.88
CA GLY A 152 -5.28 -12.25 12.10
C GLY A 152 -5.06 -11.37 10.85
N GLY A 153 -4.86 -11.97 9.68
CA GLY A 153 -4.42 -11.27 8.48
C GLY A 153 -2.96 -10.85 8.50
N ILE A 154 -2.11 -11.46 9.34
CA ILE A 154 -0.74 -11.01 9.62
C ILE A 154 0.29 -12.13 9.43
N VAL A 155 -0.02 -13.36 9.84
CA VAL A 155 0.89 -14.51 9.69
C VAL A 155 0.18 -15.75 9.12
N ALA A 156 0.95 -16.75 8.68
CA ALA A 156 0.46 -17.99 8.10
C ALA A 156 0.94 -19.23 8.86
N ASP A 157 0.24 -20.36 8.64
CA ASP A 157 0.61 -21.70 9.12
C ASP A 157 1.55 -22.42 8.16
N LEU A 158 2.61 -21.72 7.77
CA LEU A 158 3.65 -22.29 6.90
C LEU A 158 4.87 -22.58 7.75
N GLU A 159 5.60 -23.64 7.39
CA GLU A 159 6.96 -23.82 7.87
C GLU A 159 7.82 -22.63 7.40
N ALA A 160 8.89 -22.33 8.13
CA ALA A 160 9.71 -21.15 7.86
C ALA A 160 10.26 -21.13 6.42
N GLU A 161 10.68 -22.28 5.91
CA GLU A 161 11.20 -22.42 4.55
C GLU A 161 10.12 -22.17 3.49
N ASP A 162 8.90 -22.66 3.71
CA ASP A 162 7.76 -22.46 2.80
C ASP A 162 7.30 -21.00 2.81
N MET A 163 7.27 -20.36 3.99
CA MET A 163 6.97 -18.93 4.13
C MET A 163 8.00 -18.08 3.39
N ALA A 164 9.30 -18.35 3.60
CA ALA A 164 10.37 -17.61 2.95
C ALA A 164 10.31 -17.75 1.42
N ALA A 165 10.01 -18.96 0.92
CA ALA A 165 9.83 -19.18 -0.52
C ALA A 165 8.62 -18.43 -1.07
N ALA A 166 7.51 -18.38 -0.32
CA ALA A 166 6.31 -17.65 -0.72
C ALA A 166 6.53 -16.12 -0.75
N GLU A 167 7.19 -15.55 0.26
CA GLU A 167 7.56 -14.13 0.28
C GLU A 167 8.49 -13.77 -0.87
N GLN A 168 9.49 -14.62 -1.16
CA GLN A 168 10.37 -14.44 -2.31
C GLN A 168 9.60 -14.47 -3.64
N ALA A 169 8.60 -15.32 -3.77
CA ALA A 169 7.74 -15.39 -4.95
C ALA A 169 6.87 -14.13 -5.10
N MET A 170 6.33 -13.59 -4.00
CA MET A 170 5.59 -12.32 -4.00
C MET A 170 6.49 -11.15 -4.45
N ASP A 171 7.69 -11.06 -3.88
CA ASP A 171 8.66 -10.04 -4.24
C ASP A 171 9.15 -10.20 -5.70
N ALA A 172 9.31 -11.43 -6.18
CA ALA A 172 9.63 -11.72 -7.59
C ALA A 172 8.50 -11.30 -8.53
N ALA A 173 7.24 -11.59 -8.20
CA ALA A 173 6.10 -11.16 -9.00
C ALA A 173 6.06 -9.62 -9.15
N ALA A 174 6.31 -8.88 -8.05
CA ALA A 174 6.36 -7.43 -8.08
C ALA A 174 7.55 -6.89 -8.94
N ARG A 175 8.72 -7.53 -8.89
CA ARG A 175 9.85 -7.14 -9.74
C ARG A 175 9.62 -7.48 -11.22
N ASP A 176 9.34 -8.75 -11.48
CA ASP A 176 9.40 -9.32 -12.82
C ASP A 176 8.17 -8.95 -13.66
N GLN A 177 7.02 -8.73 -13.02
CA GLN A 177 5.76 -8.47 -13.72
C GLN A 177 5.27 -7.02 -13.57
N LEU A 178 5.62 -6.32 -12.48
CA LEU A 178 5.18 -4.94 -12.24
C LEU A 178 6.29 -3.90 -12.43
N GLY A 179 7.55 -4.34 -12.49
CA GLY A 179 8.73 -3.49 -12.73
C GLY A 179 9.44 -2.99 -11.48
N SER A 180 9.08 -3.47 -10.28
CA SER A 180 9.72 -2.99 -9.06
C SER A 180 11.24 -3.16 -9.10
N GLN A 181 11.96 -2.15 -8.59
CA GLN A 181 13.42 -2.17 -8.50
C GLN A 181 13.92 -2.55 -7.11
N LEU A 182 13.01 -2.82 -6.18
CA LEU A 182 13.34 -3.11 -4.79
C LEU A 182 13.66 -4.59 -4.60
N ALA A 183 14.61 -4.87 -3.70
CA ALA A 183 14.92 -6.25 -3.29
C ALA A 183 13.75 -6.90 -2.54
N SER A 184 12.97 -6.12 -1.79
CA SER A 184 11.73 -6.57 -1.15
C SER A 184 10.65 -5.50 -1.23
N PRO A 185 9.86 -5.46 -2.32
CA PRO A 185 8.76 -4.50 -2.48
C PRO A 185 7.71 -4.61 -1.36
N PHE A 186 7.31 -5.83 -0.97
CA PHE A 186 6.34 -6.02 0.12
C PHE A 186 6.93 -5.64 1.48
N GLY A 187 8.24 -5.90 1.68
CA GLY A 187 8.95 -5.44 2.88
C GLY A 187 8.94 -3.91 3.01
N GLN A 188 9.15 -3.16 1.93
CA GLN A 188 9.07 -1.70 1.96
C GLN A 188 7.64 -1.20 2.21
N LEU A 189 6.65 -1.85 1.58
CA LEU A 189 5.25 -1.50 1.74
C LEU A 189 4.78 -1.63 3.20
N LEU A 190 5.21 -2.69 3.89
CA LEU A 190 4.89 -2.98 5.30
C LEU A 190 5.27 -1.83 6.24
N PHE A 191 6.36 -1.10 5.94
CA PHE A 191 6.83 -0.03 6.79
C PHE A 191 6.10 1.30 6.57
N LEU A 192 5.35 1.50 5.49
CA LEU A 192 4.76 2.81 5.20
C LEU A 192 3.78 3.30 6.26
N SER A 193 3.17 2.40 7.03
CA SER A 193 2.20 2.71 8.08
C SER A 193 2.77 2.96 9.48
N ILE A 194 4.05 2.69 9.71
CA ILE A 194 4.64 2.80 11.05
C ILE A 194 4.93 4.28 11.37
N THR A 195 4.10 4.89 12.20
CA THR A 195 4.22 6.29 12.64
C THR A 195 5.29 6.51 13.71
N ALA A 196 5.81 5.45 14.33
CA ALA A 196 6.94 5.52 15.26
C ALA A 196 8.30 5.75 14.57
N ILE A 197 8.38 5.51 13.27
CA ILE A 197 9.54 5.86 12.45
C ILE A 197 9.42 7.35 12.06
N PRO A 198 10.50 8.16 12.18
CA PRO A 198 10.49 9.57 11.79
C PRO A 198 10.10 9.82 10.32
N ASP A 199 10.03 11.10 9.95
CA ASP A 199 9.71 11.59 8.61
C ASP A 199 8.23 11.40 8.23
N TRP A 200 7.92 10.67 7.16
CA TRP A 200 6.58 10.55 6.61
C TRP A 200 6.05 9.12 6.70
N ALA A 201 4.74 8.99 6.92
CA ALA A 201 4.01 7.74 6.95
C ALA A 201 2.64 7.88 6.27
N MET A 202 2.02 6.76 5.94
CA MET A 202 0.65 6.70 5.44
C MET A 202 -0.19 5.88 6.42
N THR A 203 -1.30 6.42 6.90
CA THR A 203 -2.27 5.68 7.74
C THR A 203 -3.66 5.77 7.15
N ASP A 204 -4.64 5.09 7.75
CA ASP A 204 -6.05 5.26 7.40
C ASP A 204 -6.58 6.67 7.75
N LEU A 205 -5.81 7.49 8.46
CA LEU A 205 -6.15 8.90 8.68
C LEU A 205 -5.62 9.83 7.57
N GLY A 206 -4.55 9.43 6.87
CA GLY A 206 -3.98 10.21 5.77
C GLY A 206 -2.45 10.11 5.66
N LEU A 207 -1.89 11.04 4.89
CA LEU A 207 -0.45 11.29 4.88
C LEU A 207 -0.05 11.95 6.21
N ILE A 208 0.89 11.36 6.93
CA ILE A 208 1.29 11.79 8.27
C ILE A 208 2.68 12.39 8.23
N ASP A 209 2.82 13.62 8.74
CA ASP A 209 4.10 14.15 9.20
C ASP A 209 4.32 13.66 10.65
N CYS A 210 5.20 12.66 10.80
CA CYS A 210 5.47 12.01 12.08
C CYS A 210 6.21 12.91 13.07
N VAL A 211 6.86 13.98 12.59
CA VAL A 211 7.60 14.92 13.46
C VAL A 211 6.67 15.96 14.03
N SER A 212 5.74 16.49 13.23
CA SER A 212 4.76 17.48 13.69
C SER A 212 3.46 16.88 14.22
N PHE A 213 3.28 15.55 14.10
CA PHE A 213 2.08 14.79 14.48
C PHE A 213 0.81 15.32 13.79
N LYS A 214 0.89 15.53 12.48
CA LYS A 214 -0.22 16.08 11.69
C LYS A 214 -0.58 15.18 10.53
N VAL A 215 -1.88 15.09 10.29
CA VAL A 215 -2.42 14.68 8.98
C VAL A 215 -2.22 15.86 8.02
N VAL A 216 -1.62 15.59 6.87
CA VAL A 216 -1.24 16.59 5.87
C VAL A 216 -2.00 16.31 4.58
N ASP A 217 -2.44 17.38 3.90
CA ASP A 217 -2.97 17.26 2.55
C ASP A 217 -1.82 16.89 1.60
N PRO A 218 -1.92 15.81 0.81
CA PRO A 218 -0.89 15.45 -0.15
C PRO A 218 -0.67 16.55 -1.21
N VAL A 219 -1.64 17.43 -1.49
CA VAL A 219 -1.51 18.55 -2.42
C VAL A 219 -1.03 19.81 -1.68
N VAL A 220 0.20 20.22 -1.95
CA VAL A 220 0.81 21.43 -1.36
C VAL A 220 0.35 22.69 -2.10
N SER A 221 0.29 22.63 -3.43
CA SER A 221 -0.23 23.70 -4.28
C SER A 221 -0.68 23.17 -5.64
N SER A 222 -1.52 23.90 -6.36
CA SER A 222 -1.94 23.55 -7.72
C SER A 222 -2.13 24.79 -8.60
N LYS A 223 -1.93 24.64 -9.91
CA LYS A 223 -1.97 25.74 -10.90
C LYS A 223 -2.58 25.28 -12.21
#